data_AF-A0A7V2SRT2-F1
#
_entry.id   AF-A0A7V2SRT2-F1
#
_cell.length_a   1.000
_cell.length_b   1.000
_cell.length_c   1.000
_cell.angle_alpha   90.00
_cell.angle_beta   90.00
_cell.angle_gamma   90.00
#
_symmetry.space_group_name_H-M   'P 1'
#
loop_
_entity.id
_entity.type
_entity.pdbx_description
1 polymer ?
#
loop_
_entity_poly.entity_id
_entity_poly.type
_entity_poly.pdbx_seq_one_letter_code
_entity_poly.pdbx_strand_id
1 'polypeptide(L)'
;MNKITTKLIALLLVVTNGTTQAMPTVNFVDQSGTANSNIPVTFGQVFAVGDVPAGNSVNLVAGTTSLPTQVDIKATHSDGSLRHAVISTKLPALNAGESLATTLVVTSQNSNGTALNLTDL
;
A
#
# COMPACT_ATOMS: atom_id res chain seq x y z
N MET A 1 48.22 33.15 11.47
CA MET A 1 46.99 33.95 11.68
C MET A 1 45.93 33.34 10.77
N ASN A 2 45.30 32.24 11.22
CA ASN A 2 44.45 31.41 10.37
C ASN A 2 42.99 31.65 10.78
N LYS A 3 42.20 32.28 9.90
CA LYS A 3 40.77 32.49 10.09
C LYS A 3 40.02 31.16 9.94
N ILE A 4 39.82 30.44 11.05
CA ILE A 4 38.90 29.31 11.11
C ILE A 4 37.49 29.87 10.93
N THR A 5 36.96 29.78 9.71
CA THR A 5 35.62 30.20 9.36
C THR A 5 34.66 29.07 9.68
N THR A 6 34.01 29.14 10.84
CA THR A 6 32.91 28.26 11.23
C THR A 6 31.74 28.51 10.29
N LYS A 7 31.59 27.67 9.25
CA LYS A 7 30.38 27.66 8.43
C LYS A 7 29.30 26.85 9.14
N LEU A 8 28.39 27.59 9.77
CA LEU A 8 27.08 27.11 10.20
C LEU A 8 26.27 26.76 8.93
N ILE A 9 26.03 25.48 8.66
CA ILE A 9 25.07 25.05 7.64
C ILE A 9 24.04 24.15 8.32
N ALA A 10 22.80 24.63 8.24
CA ALA A 10 21.64 24.14 8.95
C ALA A 10 21.29 22.69 8.58
N LEU A 11 21.02 21.88 9.60
CA LEU A 11 20.32 20.61 9.47
C LEU A 11 18.84 20.91 9.23
N LEU A 12 18.40 20.89 7.98
CA LEU A 12 16.99 21.05 7.62
C LEU A 12 16.26 19.74 7.95
N LEU A 13 15.67 19.67 9.14
CA LEU A 13 14.74 18.59 9.50
C LEU A 13 13.42 18.84 8.75
N VAL A 14 13.21 18.16 7.63
CA VAL A 14 11.91 18.19 6.94
C VAL A 14 10.94 17.37 7.78
N VAL A 15 10.10 18.04 8.56
CA VAL A 15 8.98 17.42 9.27
C VAL A 15 7.86 17.22 8.26
N THR A 16 7.78 16.06 7.62
CA THR A 16 6.61 15.70 6.80
C THR A 16 5.46 15.41 7.74
N ASN A 17 4.57 16.40 7.93
CA ASN A 17 3.27 16.17 8.54
C ASN A 17 2.42 15.33 7.59
N GLY A 18 2.61 14.01 7.62
CA GLY A 18 1.65 13.10 7.01
C GLY A 18 0.38 13.16 7.84
N THR A 19 -0.71 13.65 7.26
CA THR A 19 -2.04 13.39 7.83
C THR A 19 -2.26 11.89 7.73
N THR A 20 -2.12 11.17 8.84
CA THR A 20 -2.50 9.75 8.91
C THR A 20 -4.03 9.68 8.86
N GLN A 21 -4.58 9.80 7.66
CA GLN A 21 -5.99 9.54 7.40
C GLN A 21 -6.24 8.06 7.66
N ALA A 22 -7.34 7.76 8.36
CA ALA A 22 -7.71 6.38 8.67
C ALA A 22 -7.85 5.59 7.37
N MET A 23 -6.99 4.59 7.20
CA MET A 23 -7.03 3.76 5.99
C MET A 23 -8.31 2.94 5.94
N PRO A 24 -8.86 2.69 4.74
CA PRO A 24 -10.06 1.88 4.58
C PRO A 24 -9.92 0.47 5.17
N THR A 25 -10.96 0.01 5.86
CA THR A 25 -11.11 -1.39 6.28
C THR A 25 -11.96 -2.14 5.25
N VAL A 26 -11.53 -3.34 4.90
CA VAL A 26 -12.24 -4.28 4.01
C VAL A 26 -12.58 -5.52 4.82
N ASN A 27 -13.86 -5.88 4.85
CA ASN A 27 -14.34 -7.05 5.57
C ASN A 27 -14.75 -8.14 4.57
N PHE A 28 -14.10 -9.29 4.64
CA PHE A 28 -14.42 -10.46 3.82
C PHE A 28 -15.32 -11.40 4.62
N VAL A 29 -16.42 -11.87 4.03
CA VAL A 29 -17.35 -12.79 4.70
C VAL A 29 -17.52 -14.02 3.82
N ASP A 30 -17.33 -15.21 4.40
CA ASP A 30 -17.70 -16.44 3.71
C ASP A 30 -19.22 -16.55 3.61
N GLN A 31 -19.72 -16.67 2.37
CA GLN A 31 -21.15 -16.82 2.10
C GLN A 31 -21.50 -18.22 1.57
N SER A 32 -20.53 -19.09 1.34
CA SER A 32 -20.80 -20.44 0.82
C SER A 32 -21.23 -21.41 1.92
N GLY A 33 -21.00 -21.07 3.19
CA GLY A 33 -21.37 -21.93 4.33
C GLY A 33 -20.46 -23.14 4.47
N THR A 34 -19.28 -23.10 3.85
CA THR A 34 -18.28 -24.18 3.87
C THR A 34 -16.90 -23.58 4.11
N ALA A 35 -16.04 -24.28 4.85
CA ALA A 35 -14.67 -23.82 5.03
C ALA A 35 -13.92 -23.82 3.68
N ASN A 36 -13.31 -22.68 3.35
CA ASN A 36 -12.58 -22.47 2.11
C ASN A 36 -11.15 -22.02 2.42
N SER A 37 -10.20 -22.40 1.57
CA SER A 37 -8.81 -21.98 1.66
C SER A 37 -8.33 -21.42 0.34
N ASN A 38 -7.25 -20.62 0.39
CA ASN A 38 -6.54 -20.14 -0.79
C ASN A 38 -7.44 -19.32 -1.74
N ILE A 39 -8.31 -18.50 -1.16
CA ILE A 39 -9.45 -17.85 -1.82
C ILE A 39 -8.96 -16.61 -2.57
N PRO A 40 -9.03 -16.56 -3.91
CA PRO A 40 -8.73 -15.33 -4.65
C PRO A 40 -9.86 -14.33 -4.48
N VAL A 41 -9.52 -13.08 -4.14
CA VAL A 41 -10.48 -11.98 -4.02
C VAL A 41 -9.99 -10.77 -4.79
N THR A 42 -10.92 -10.08 -5.45
CA THR A 42 -10.65 -8.85 -6.20
C THR A 42 -11.76 -7.83 -5.92
N PHE A 43 -11.40 -6.60 -5.63
CA PHE A 43 -12.35 -5.52 -5.36
C PHE A 43 -11.82 -4.17 -5.87
N GLY A 44 -12.74 -3.25 -6.16
CA GLY A 44 -12.41 -1.85 -6.45
C GLY A 44 -12.33 -1.05 -5.16
N GLN A 45 -11.32 -0.20 -5.03
CA GLN A 45 -11.14 0.68 -3.88
C GLN A 45 -10.88 2.11 -4.35
N VAL A 46 -11.63 3.04 -3.76
CA VAL A 46 -11.40 4.49 -3.90
C VAL A 46 -10.58 5.00 -2.73
N PHE A 47 -9.74 6.00 -2.99
CA PHE A 47 -8.84 6.60 -2.01
C PHE A 47 -9.02 8.12 -2.02
N ALA A 48 -8.91 8.74 -0.85
CA ALA A 48 -8.88 10.18 -0.74
C ALA A 48 -7.55 10.74 -1.28
N VAL A 49 -7.53 12.04 -1.56
CA VAL A 49 -6.32 12.73 -2.02
C VAL A 49 -5.22 12.57 -0.96
N GLY A 50 -4.05 12.07 -1.36
CA GLY A 50 -2.90 11.87 -0.49
C GLY A 50 -2.86 10.55 0.30
N ASP A 51 -3.93 9.75 0.31
CA ASP A 51 -3.99 8.48 1.06
C ASP A 51 -2.90 7.51 0.64
N VAL A 52 -2.70 7.33 -0.66
CA VAL A 52 -1.63 6.52 -1.23
C VAL A 52 -0.79 7.44 -2.12
N PRO A 53 0.36 7.93 -1.62
CA PRO A 53 1.23 8.81 -2.38
C PRO A 53 1.72 8.19 -3.70
N ALA A 54 2.09 9.04 -4.65
CA ALA A 54 2.65 8.60 -5.93
C ALA A 54 3.88 7.69 -5.71
N GLY A 55 3.94 6.58 -6.45
CA GLY A 55 5.02 5.59 -6.31
C GLY A 55 4.85 4.59 -5.16
N ASN A 56 3.79 4.73 -4.34
CA ASN A 56 3.45 3.74 -3.32
C ASN A 56 2.35 2.78 -3.80
N SER A 57 2.21 1.67 -3.07
CA SER A 57 1.17 0.66 -3.23
C SER A 57 0.45 0.46 -1.90
N VAL A 58 -0.43 -0.54 -1.84
CA VAL A 58 -1.09 -0.97 -0.61
C VAL A 58 -0.94 -2.47 -0.41
N ASN A 59 -0.86 -2.91 0.84
CA ASN A 59 -1.10 -4.30 1.24
C ASN A 59 -2.34 -4.37 2.12
N LEU A 60 -2.91 -5.57 2.23
CA LEU A 60 -3.96 -5.84 3.22
C LEU A 60 -3.32 -6.41 4.48
N VAL A 61 -3.80 -5.98 5.64
CA VAL A 61 -3.34 -6.49 6.93
C VAL A 61 -4.51 -7.07 7.70
N ALA A 62 -4.42 -8.36 8.01
CA ALA A 62 -5.34 -9.12 8.85
C ALA A 62 -4.70 -9.34 10.23
N GLY A 63 -5.02 -8.49 11.20
CA GLY A 63 -4.35 -8.51 12.51
C GLY A 63 -2.86 -8.20 12.38
N THR A 64 -1.98 -9.19 12.55
CA THR A 64 -0.52 -9.08 12.39
C THR A 64 -0.01 -9.64 11.06
N THR A 65 -0.89 -10.27 10.26
CA THR A 65 -0.53 -10.91 9.00
C THR A 65 -0.69 -9.93 7.84
N SER A 66 0.41 -9.66 7.12
CA SER A 66 0.39 -8.89 5.88
C SER A 66 0.09 -9.81 4.69
N LEU A 67 -0.96 -9.49 3.94
CA LEU A 67 -1.36 -10.15 2.72
C LEU A 67 -0.87 -9.30 1.54
N PRO A 68 0.05 -9.82 0.70
CA PRO A 68 0.52 -9.10 -0.47
C PRO A 68 -0.64 -8.89 -1.45
N THR A 69 -0.68 -7.72 -2.09
CA THR A 69 -1.73 -7.41 -3.07
C THR A 69 -1.14 -7.06 -4.43
N GLN A 70 -1.88 -7.39 -5.47
CA GLN A 70 -1.71 -6.79 -6.78
C GLN A 70 -2.60 -5.56 -6.86
N VAL A 71 -2.03 -4.43 -7.26
CA VAL A 71 -2.75 -3.17 -7.39
C VAL A 71 -2.72 -2.74 -8.85
N ASP A 72 -3.88 -2.71 -9.49
CA ASP A 72 -4.06 -2.16 -10.82
C ASP A 72 -4.64 -0.75 -10.71
N ILE A 73 -3.78 0.25 -10.95
CA ILE A 73 -4.14 1.67 -10.84
C ILE A 73 -5.05 2.04 -12.02
N LYS A 74 -6.28 2.47 -11.71
CA LYS A 74 -7.25 2.92 -12.71
C LYS A 74 -7.31 4.43 -12.86
N ALA A 75 -7.03 5.16 -11.79
CA ALA A 75 -7.00 6.62 -11.80
C ALA A 75 -6.18 7.21 -10.65
N THR A 76 -5.57 8.36 -10.90
CA THR A 76 -4.85 9.18 -9.91
C THR A 76 -5.51 10.56 -9.74
N HIS A 77 -5.31 11.16 -8.57
CA HIS A 77 -5.64 12.55 -8.28
C HIS A 77 -4.65 13.51 -8.94
N SER A 78 -4.93 14.81 -8.90
CA SER A 78 -4.08 15.85 -9.51
C SER A 78 -2.70 15.97 -8.88
N ASP A 79 -2.56 15.59 -7.61
CA ASP A 79 -1.27 15.52 -6.89
C ASP A 79 -0.48 14.24 -7.18
N GLY A 80 -1.03 13.35 -8.02
CA GLY A 80 -0.45 12.06 -8.37
C GLY A 80 -0.77 10.94 -7.38
N SER A 81 -1.47 11.20 -6.27
CA SER A 81 -1.91 10.17 -5.33
C SER A 81 -2.95 9.24 -5.98
N LEU A 82 -3.03 8.00 -5.51
CA LEU A 82 -4.01 7.04 -6.02
C LEU A 82 -5.42 7.53 -5.75
N ARG A 83 -6.32 7.47 -6.75
CA ARG A 83 -7.75 7.76 -6.57
C ARG A 83 -8.60 6.51 -6.63
N HIS A 84 -8.30 5.62 -7.56
CA HIS A 84 -9.03 4.37 -7.73
C HIS A 84 -8.11 3.26 -8.23
N ALA A 85 -8.19 2.09 -7.60
CA ALA A 85 -7.51 0.88 -8.04
C ALA A 85 -8.41 -0.35 -7.93
N VAL A 86 -8.10 -1.34 -8.75
CA VAL A 86 -8.58 -2.71 -8.57
C VAL A 86 -7.50 -3.47 -7.82
N ILE A 87 -7.87 -4.05 -6.67
CA ILE A 87 -6.96 -4.72 -5.75
C ILE A 87 -7.29 -6.20 -5.74
N SER A 88 -6.29 -7.03 -5.96
CA SER A 88 -6.40 -8.49 -5.89
C SER A 88 -5.48 -9.05 -4.81
N THR A 89 -5.98 -10.00 -4.04
CA THR A 89 -5.17 -10.76 -3.07
C THR A 89 -5.68 -12.19 -2.94
N LYS A 90 -5.01 -12.96 -2.09
CA LYS A 90 -5.38 -14.32 -1.75
C LYS A 90 -5.57 -14.45 -0.25
N LEU A 91 -6.77 -14.79 0.19
CA LEU A 91 -7.04 -15.07 1.59
C LEU A 91 -6.57 -16.50 1.93
N PRO A 92 -5.88 -16.70 3.07
CA PRO A 92 -5.32 -18.01 3.41
C PRO A 92 -6.42 -19.04 3.69
N ALA A 93 -7.39 -18.70 4.55
CA ALA A 93 -8.56 -19.51 4.84
C ALA A 93 -9.66 -18.69 5.49
N LEU A 94 -10.91 -19.12 5.31
CA LEU A 94 -12.10 -18.68 6.05
C LEU A 94 -12.94 -19.91 6.37
N ASN A 95 -13.37 -20.03 7.63
CA ASN A 95 -14.34 -21.03 8.03
C ASN A 95 -15.75 -20.67 7.51
N ALA A 96 -16.66 -21.63 7.54
CA ALA A 96 -18.05 -21.42 7.12
C ALA A 96 -18.69 -20.24 7.86
N GLY A 97 -19.12 -19.22 7.12
CA GLY A 97 -19.75 -18.01 7.68
C GLY A 97 -18.79 -17.08 8.46
N GLU A 98 -17.48 -17.34 8.42
CA GLU A 98 -16.50 -16.49 9.10
C GLU A 98 -16.35 -15.13 8.41
N SER A 99 -16.03 -14.12 9.21
CA SER A 99 -15.73 -12.77 8.77
C SER A 99 -14.28 -12.40 9.10
N LEU A 100 -13.53 -11.94 8.11
CA LEU A 100 -12.16 -11.48 8.26
C LEU A 100 -12.07 -9.98 7.94
N ALA A 101 -11.87 -9.19 8.99
CA ALA A 101 -11.61 -7.77 8.88
C ALA A 101 -10.14 -7.53 8.52
N THR A 102 -9.91 -6.71 7.50
CA THR A 102 -8.57 -6.36 7.02
C THR A 102 -8.46 -4.84 6.84
N THR A 103 -7.27 -4.29 7.05
CA THR A 103 -7.03 -2.86 6.83
C THR A 103 -6.04 -2.68 5.70
N LEU A 104 -6.26 -1.69 4.83
CA LEU A 104 -5.27 -1.33 3.83
C LEU A 104 -4.12 -0.56 4.50
N VAL A 105 -2.89 -0.91 4.16
CA VAL A 105 -1.70 -0.22 4.65
C VAL A 105 -0.83 0.15 3.47
N VAL A 106 -0.42 1.42 3.42
CA VAL A 106 0.47 1.93 2.37
C VAL A 106 1.83 1.28 2.50
N THR A 107 2.36 0.82 1.37
CA THR A 107 3.70 0.27 1.25
C THR A 107 4.47 1.04 0.19
N SER A 108 5.70 1.43 0.49
CA SER A 108 6.59 1.96 -0.54
C SER A 108 6.90 0.85 -1.53
N GLN A 109 6.66 1.08 -2.83
CA GLN A 109 7.15 0.15 -3.83
C GLN A 109 8.67 0.25 -3.87
N ASN A 110 9.34 -0.59 -3.09
CA ASN A 110 10.77 -0.74 -3.23
C ASN A 110 11.03 -1.49 -4.54
N SER A 111 11.19 -0.73 -5.62
CA SER A 111 11.58 -1.23 -6.94
C SER A 111 13.04 -1.69 -6.86
N ASN A 112 13.26 -2.80 -6.16
CA ASN A 112 14.58 -3.35 -5.90
C ASN A 112 15.02 -4.37 -6.96
N GLY A 113 14.27 -4.47 -8.06
CA GLY A 113 14.65 -5.25 -9.24
C GLY A 113 15.59 -4.45 -10.12
N THR A 114 16.69 -5.05 -10.55
CA THR A 114 17.53 -4.51 -11.63
C THR A 114 16.67 -4.34 -12.87
N ALA A 115 16.61 -3.13 -13.41
CA ALA A 115 16.00 -2.90 -14.72
C ALA A 115 16.73 -3.78 -15.75
N LEU A 116 15.98 -4.59 -16.50
CA LEU A 116 16.52 -5.32 -17.64
C LEU A 116 16.84 -4.30 -18.74
N ASN A 117 18.09 -4.28 -19.19
CA ASN A 117 18.48 -3.45 -20.33
C ASN A 117 18.23 -4.22 -21.63
N LEU A 118 18.03 -3.49 -22.74
CA LEU A 118 17.91 -4.09 -24.08
C LEU A 118 19.15 -4.93 -24.46
N THR A 119 20.27 -4.72 -23.78
CA THR A 119 21.51 -5.48 -23.92
C THR A 119 21.51 -6.82 -23.18
N ASP A 120 20.49 -7.09 -22.35
CA ASP A 120 20.33 -8.35 -21.61
C ASP A 120 19.47 -9.37 -22.39
N LEU A 121 19.05 -9.04 -23.62
CA LEU A 121 18.31 -9.86 -24.58
C LEU A 121 19.22 -10.33 -25.72
#